data_AF-A0A017H5F1-F1
#
_entry.id   AF-A0A017H5F1-F1
#
_cell.length_a   1.000
_cell.length_b   1.000
_cell.length_c   1.000
_cell.angle_alpha   90.00
_cell.angle_beta   90.00
_cell.angle_gamma   90.00
#
_symmetry.space_group_name_H-M   'P 1'
#
loop_
_entity.id
_entity.type
_entity.pdbx_description
1 polymer ?
#
loop_
_entity_poly.entity_id
_entity_poly.type
_entity_poly.pdbx_seq_one_letter_code
_entity_poly.pdbx_strand_id
1 'polypeptide(L)'
;MKIFVSTGEVSGDLHLSYLVRVIRKKYPDCELYGVAGHHSQEAGVTILEDIRELAVMGFLEAFKKYNDLKEKMETYLQFIEEEKIEKVLLIDYGGFHLKFLKTLKERCPQVKVYYYIPPKLWVWGKRRIHTLRLADEIMVIFPWEVDFYQKEGVKVHYFGNPLVETCPPREKEGDKILLLPGSRKQEILSIVQVYQDLIRRNPEKCFLLKLVNQEALAYLPKEMKDFSNLEMVFEKELTKVVENCSCAVAVSGTVTLELALLDVPTVVVYKTSIFNYFIAKYLLKVGYISLPNISLEEEVFPELIQKDCNVVNIENSLQEIENKPELWKKKLRAVREKLSGVRIIEQYANFLLEGEK
;
A
#
# COMPACT_ATOMS: atom_id res chain seq x y z
N MET A 1 -10.52 -16.89 21.91
CA MET A 1 -9.09 -16.68 21.56
C MET A 1 -8.88 -15.18 21.44
N LYS A 2 -7.76 -14.64 21.96
CA LYS A 2 -7.48 -13.19 21.90
C LYS A 2 -6.23 -12.92 21.08
N ILE A 3 -6.31 -11.95 20.16
CA ILE A 3 -5.22 -11.57 19.27
C ILE A 3 -4.97 -10.07 19.41
N PHE A 4 -3.71 -9.69 19.62
CA PHE A 4 -3.30 -8.30 19.54
C PHE A 4 -2.86 -7.98 18.10
N VAL A 5 -3.35 -6.89 17.53
CA VAL A 5 -3.05 -6.46 16.15
C VAL A 5 -2.42 -5.07 16.16
N SER A 6 -1.45 -4.82 15.29
CA SER A 6 -0.80 -3.51 15.21
C SER A 6 -0.46 -3.13 13.77
N THR A 7 -0.91 -1.95 13.36
CA THR A 7 -0.56 -1.27 12.10
C THR A 7 -0.17 0.18 12.41
N GLY A 8 0.60 0.82 11.53
CA GLY A 8 0.98 2.23 11.67
C GLY A 8 0.54 3.13 10.51
N GLU A 9 -0.09 2.57 9.48
CA GLU A 9 -0.52 3.30 8.29
C GLU A 9 -1.89 2.83 7.79
N VAL A 10 -2.57 3.68 7.02
CA VAL A 10 -3.91 3.42 6.47
C VAL A 10 -3.92 2.19 5.56
N SER A 11 -2.85 1.95 4.79
CA SER A 11 -2.70 0.74 3.97
C SER A 11 -2.69 -0.53 4.80
N GLY A 12 -1.93 -0.54 5.90
CA GLY A 12 -1.88 -1.67 6.83
C GLY A 12 -3.21 -1.90 7.55
N ASP A 13 -3.92 -0.81 7.91
CA ASP A 13 -5.28 -0.86 8.48
C ASP A 13 -6.29 -1.49 7.50
N LEU A 14 -6.23 -1.10 6.23
CA LEU A 14 -7.09 -1.68 5.21
C LEU A 14 -6.82 -3.18 5.04
N HIS A 15 -5.56 -3.60 4.95
CA HIS A 15 -5.18 -5.01 4.86
C HIS A 15 -5.61 -5.82 6.10
N LEU A 16 -5.47 -5.24 7.29
CA LEU A 16 -5.95 -5.86 8.52
C LEU A 16 -7.47 -6.03 8.50
N SER A 17 -8.23 -5.00 8.06
CA SER A 17 -9.69 -5.07 7.98
C SER A 17 -10.19 -6.24 7.13
N TYR A 18 -9.49 -6.59 6.06
CA TYR A 18 -9.82 -7.74 5.21
C TYR A 18 -9.70 -9.06 5.97
N LEU A 19 -8.60 -9.25 6.71
CA LEU A 19 -8.42 -10.43 7.56
C LEU A 19 -9.49 -10.49 8.65
N VAL A 20 -9.72 -9.37 9.34
CA VAL A 20 -10.69 -9.29 10.45
C VAL A 20 -12.09 -9.69 10.00
N ARG A 21 -12.55 -9.22 8.83
CA ARG A 21 -13.87 -9.58 8.28
C ARG A 21 -14.01 -11.10 8.07
N VAL A 22 -12.95 -11.75 7.57
CA VAL A 22 -12.96 -13.22 7.39
C VAL A 22 -12.90 -13.95 8.74
N ILE A 23 -12.05 -13.48 9.65
CA ILE A 23 -11.90 -14.04 11.00
C ILE A 23 -13.23 -13.97 11.75
N ARG A 24 -13.90 -12.81 11.78
CA ARG A 24 -15.19 -12.63 12.45
C ARG A 24 -16.29 -13.53 11.88
N LYS A 25 -16.28 -13.77 10.57
CA LYS A 25 -17.24 -14.66 9.91
C LYS A 25 -17.04 -16.14 10.29
N LYS A 26 -15.79 -16.58 10.43
CA LYS A 26 -15.46 -18.00 10.67
C LYS A 26 -15.27 -18.36 12.14
N TYR A 27 -14.77 -17.42 12.94
CA TYR A 27 -14.38 -17.59 14.34
C TYR A 27 -14.97 -16.42 15.15
N PRO A 28 -16.30 -16.40 15.39
CA PRO A 28 -16.97 -15.27 16.03
C PRO A 28 -16.45 -14.99 17.45
N ASP A 29 -15.99 -16.02 18.16
CA ASP A 29 -15.41 -15.95 19.52
C ASP A 29 -13.94 -15.49 19.54
N CYS A 30 -13.38 -15.11 18.39
CA CYS A 30 -12.06 -14.50 18.32
C CYS A 30 -12.17 -13.01 18.62
N GLU A 31 -11.50 -12.56 19.68
CA GLU A 31 -11.44 -11.15 20.06
C GLU A 31 -10.12 -10.55 19.56
N LEU A 32 -10.22 -9.40 18.87
CA LEU A 32 -9.08 -8.68 18.33
C LEU A 32 -8.98 -7.31 18.99
N TYR A 33 -7.81 -7.00 19.53
CA TYR A 33 -7.52 -5.72 20.17
C TYR A 33 -6.27 -5.12 19.56
N GLY A 34 -6.13 -3.81 19.57
CA GLY A 34 -4.82 -3.19 19.38
C GLY A 34 -4.84 -1.86 18.66
N VAL A 35 -3.79 -1.64 17.90
CA VAL A 35 -3.46 -0.33 17.32
C VAL A 35 -3.80 -0.38 15.84
N ALA A 36 -4.93 0.22 15.48
CA ALA A 36 -5.43 0.17 14.12
C ALA A 36 -6.26 1.42 13.80
N GLY A 37 -6.66 1.54 12.54
CA GLY A 37 -7.46 2.66 12.08
C GLY A 37 -8.95 2.33 12.01
N HIS A 38 -9.66 3.27 11.41
CA HIS A 38 -11.10 3.21 11.19
C HIS A 38 -11.55 1.94 10.46
N HIS A 39 -10.83 1.45 9.44
CA HIS A 39 -11.28 0.28 8.68
C HIS A 39 -11.28 -0.99 9.53
N SER A 40 -10.26 -1.17 10.37
CA SER A 40 -10.20 -2.30 11.29
C SER A 40 -11.22 -2.16 12.42
N GLN A 41 -11.46 -0.95 12.91
CA GLN A 41 -12.49 -0.68 13.91
C GLN A 41 -13.87 -1.11 13.40
N GLU A 42 -14.24 -0.69 12.19
CA GLU A 42 -15.50 -1.09 11.54
C GLU A 42 -15.58 -2.60 11.27
N ALA A 43 -14.46 -3.23 10.96
CA ALA A 43 -14.40 -4.68 10.79
C ALA A 43 -14.55 -5.45 12.12
N GLY A 44 -14.45 -4.78 13.27
CA GLY A 44 -14.67 -5.35 14.60
C GLY A 44 -13.40 -5.54 15.43
N VAL A 45 -12.36 -4.74 15.22
CA VAL A 45 -11.21 -4.65 16.15
C VAL A 45 -11.54 -3.66 17.27
N THR A 46 -11.29 -4.05 18.51
CA THR A 46 -11.33 -3.14 19.66
C THR A 46 -10.07 -2.29 19.67
N ILE A 47 -10.22 -1.00 19.35
CA ILE A 47 -9.10 -0.07 19.20
C ILE A 47 -8.61 0.39 20.58
N LEU A 48 -7.34 0.14 20.87
CA LEU A 48 -6.61 0.69 22.01
C LEU A 48 -6.02 2.06 21.68
N GLU A 49 -5.57 2.23 20.44
CA GLU A 49 -5.01 3.48 19.94
C GLU A 49 -5.23 3.61 18.43
N ASP A 50 -5.63 4.78 17.97
CA ASP A 50 -5.89 5.05 16.56
C ASP A 50 -4.60 5.44 15.82
N ILE A 51 -4.36 4.86 14.64
CA ILE A 51 -3.17 5.17 13.84
C ILE A 51 -3.06 6.64 13.43
N ARG A 52 -4.16 7.42 13.42
CA ARG A 52 -4.12 8.86 13.17
C ARG A 52 -3.36 9.61 14.26
N GLU A 53 -3.45 9.14 15.51
CA GLU A 53 -2.67 9.69 16.62
C GLU A 53 -1.18 9.40 16.44
N LEU A 54 -0.83 8.28 15.78
CA LEU A 54 0.53 7.96 15.35
C LEU A 54 0.97 8.76 14.11
N ALA A 55 0.07 9.01 13.15
CA ALA A 55 0.35 9.70 11.89
C ALA A 55 0.52 11.23 12.05
N VAL A 56 -0.24 11.86 12.98
CA VAL A 56 -0.05 13.26 13.39
C VAL A 56 1.36 13.49 13.95
N MET A 57 2.04 12.42 14.39
CA MET A 57 3.41 12.45 14.88
C MET A 57 4.48 12.26 13.78
N GLY A 58 4.13 12.29 12.49
CA GLY A 58 4.91 11.73 11.38
C GLY A 58 6.11 12.52 10.80
N PHE A 59 7.18 11.74 10.56
CA PHE A 59 8.27 11.84 9.57
C PHE A 59 9.40 12.89 9.67
N LEU A 60 9.23 14.03 10.36
CA LEU A 60 10.36 14.96 10.62
C LEU A 60 10.72 15.09 12.11
N GLU A 61 9.86 14.61 13.01
CA GLU A 61 10.06 14.67 14.47
C GLU A 61 10.60 13.37 15.09
N ALA A 62 10.99 12.40 14.25
CA ALA A 62 11.38 11.05 14.67
C ALA A 62 12.53 11.01 15.70
N PHE A 63 13.36 12.06 15.80
CA PHE A 63 14.42 12.16 16.80
C PHE A 63 13.96 12.69 18.17
N LYS A 64 12.85 13.45 18.25
CA LYS A 64 12.35 13.98 19.54
C LYS A 64 11.44 12.98 20.29
N LYS A 65 10.99 11.91 19.63
CA LYS A 65 9.90 11.01 20.09
C LYS A 65 10.32 9.58 20.46
N TYR A 66 11.62 9.32 20.66
CA TYR A 66 12.07 7.98 21.05
C TYR A 66 11.45 7.52 22.40
N ASN A 67 11.23 8.46 23.32
CA ASN A 67 10.62 8.19 24.63
C ASN A 67 9.12 7.86 24.48
N ASP A 68 8.37 8.66 23.72
CA ASP A 68 6.94 8.43 23.48
C ASP A 68 6.67 7.08 22.82
N LEU A 69 7.49 6.68 21.84
CA LEU A 69 7.39 5.35 21.23
C LEU A 69 7.73 4.22 22.21
N LYS A 70 8.62 4.47 23.18
CA LYS A 70 8.94 3.49 24.22
C LYS A 70 7.79 3.36 25.21
N GLU A 71 7.15 4.46 25.59
CA GLU A 71 5.98 4.47 26.47
C GLU A 71 4.81 3.71 25.85
N LYS A 72 4.47 4.00 24.58
CA LYS A 72 3.42 3.26 23.85
C LYS A 72 3.72 1.76 23.78
N MET A 73 4.98 1.41 23.48
CA MET A 73 5.42 0.03 23.46
C MET A 73 5.21 -0.65 24.82
N GLU A 74 5.50 0.04 25.92
CA GLU A 74 5.26 -0.45 27.28
C GLU A 74 3.78 -0.68 27.56
N THR A 75 2.91 0.28 27.17
CA THR A 75 1.45 0.14 27.27
C THR A 75 0.95 -1.10 26.53
N TYR A 76 1.43 -1.35 25.31
CA TYR A 76 1.01 -2.51 24.52
C TYR A 76 1.48 -3.82 25.14
N LEU A 77 2.71 -3.86 25.67
CA LEU A 77 3.25 -5.04 26.36
C LEU A 77 2.46 -5.36 27.62
N GLN A 78 2.15 -4.34 28.43
CA GLN A 78 1.34 -4.51 29.64
C GLN A 78 -0.06 -5.04 29.28
N PHE A 79 -0.70 -4.48 28.26
CA PHE A 79 -1.99 -4.98 27.78
C PHE A 79 -1.91 -6.45 27.33
N ILE A 80 -0.88 -6.81 26.56
CA ILE A 80 -0.65 -8.18 26.09
C ILE A 80 -0.53 -9.17 27.27
N GLU A 81 0.16 -8.77 28.34
CA GLU A 81 0.33 -9.58 29.55
C GLU A 81 -0.97 -9.69 30.36
N GLU A 82 -1.65 -8.58 30.63
CA GLU A 82 -2.87 -8.51 31.45
C GLU A 82 -4.02 -9.28 30.80
N GLU A 83 -4.23 -9.10 29.49
CA GLU A 83 -5.28 -9.78 28.73
C GLU A 83 -4.91 -11.20 28.33
N LYS A 84 -3.70 -11.66 28.66
CA LYS A 84 -3.15 -12.99 28.34
C LYS A 84 -3.24 -13.29 26.84
N ILE A 85 -2.81 -12.34 26.03
CA ILE A 85 -2.79 -12.48 24.57
C ILE A 85 -1.77 -13.57 24.18
N GLU A 86 -2.22 -14.56 23.40
CA GLU A 86 -1.36 -15.66 22.95
C GLU A 86 -0.75 -15.40 21.56
N LYS A 87 -1.39 -14.52 20.78
CA LYS A 87 -0.99 -14.20 19.40
C LYS A 87 -0.92 -12.70 19.15
N VAL A 88 0.16 -12.27 18.52
CA VAL A 88 0.34 -10.90 18.05
C VAL A 88 0.49 -10.89 16.53
N LEU A 89 -0.27 -10.04 15.85
CA LEU A 89 -0.16 -9.78 14.41
C LEU A 89 0.39 -8.37 14.19
N LEU A 90 1.59 -8.28 13.62
CA LEU A 90 2.20 -7.02 13.19
C LEU A 90 1.97 -6.86 11.70
N ILE A 91 1.50 -5.69 11.26
CA ILE A 91 1.21 -5.40 9.86
C ILE A 91 2.05 -4.21 9.40
N ASP A 92 2.93 -4.41 8.42
CA ASP A 92 3.79 -3.37 7.86
C ASP A 92 4.61 -2.61 8.93
N TYR A 93 4.79 -1.30 8.79
CA TYR A 93 5.31 -0.34 9.77
C TYR A 93 6.63 -0.74 10.44
N GLY A 94 7.57 -1.23 9.64
CA GLY A 94 8.84 -1.79 10.11
C GLY A 94 9.77 -0.86 10.89
N GLY A 95 9.52 0.45 10.90
CA GLY A 95 10.26 1.38 11.76
C GLY A 95 10.04 1.10 13.25
N PHE A 96 8.78 0.94 13.66
CA PHE A 96 8.40 0.66 15.04
C PHE A 96 8.30 -0.85 15.31
N HIS A 97 7.65 -1.60 14.44
CA HIS A 97 7.32 -3.01 14.68
C HIS A 97 8.54 -3.91 14.84
N LEU A 98 9.67 -3.64 14.17
CA LEU A 98 10.88 -4.43 14.40
C LEU A 98 11.44 -4.24 15.82
N LYS A 99 11.37 -3.01 16.35
CA LYS A 99 11.79 -2.73 17.72
C LYS A 99 10.80 -3.34 18.72
N PHE A 100 9.50 -3.21 18.45
CA PHE A 100 8.45 -3.82 19.28
C PHE A 100 8.58 -5.35 19.31
N LEU A 101 8.76 -5.99 18.16
CA LEU A 101 8.99 -7.43 18.03
C LEU A 101 10.14 -7.91 18.91
N LYS A 102 11.27 -7.20 18.89
CA LYS A 102 12.42 -7.53 19.73
C LYS A 102 12.06 -7.50 21.22
N THR A 103 11.47 -6.40 21.69
CA THR A 103 11.08 -6.24 23.11
C THR A 103 10.00 -7.23 23.52
N LEU A 104 9.03 -7.50 22.65
CA LEU A 104 7.97 -8.46 22.86
C LEU A 104 8.52 -9.87 23.05
N LYS A 105 9.49 -10.30 22.23
CA LYS A 105 10.12 -11.61 22.38
C LYS A 105 11.03 -11.71 23.61
N GLU A 106 11.59 -10.61 24.08
CA GLU A 106 12.35 -10.58 25.33
C GLU A 106 11.44 -10.70 26.57
N ARG A 107 10.27 -10.06 26.55
CA ARG A 107 9.37 -9.96 27.71
C ARG A 107 8.30 -11.06 27.76
N CYS A 108 7.73 -11.40 26.61
CA CYS A 108 6.66 -12.38 26.47
C CYS A 108 7.05 -13.46 25.44
N PRO A 109 8.12 -14.25 25.68
CA PRO A 109 8.65 -15.21 24.71
C PRO A 109 7.63 -16.29 24.28
N GLN A 110 6.62 -16.55 25.12
CA GLN A 110 5.53 -17.49 24.85
C GLN A 110 4.52 -17.00 23.80
N VAL A 111 4.49 -15.69 23.52
CA VAL A 111 3.54 -15.12 22.56
C VAL A 111 3.98 -15.46 21.14
N LYS A 112 3.06 -16.03 20.36
CA LYS A 112 3.30 -16.32 18.95
C LYS A 112 3.09 -15.05 18.12
N VAL A 113 4.14 -14.60 17.44
CA VAL A 113 4.17 -13.38 16.66
C VAL A 113 4.12 -13.70 15.17
N TYR A 114 3.07 -13.20 14.53
CA TYR A 114 2.88 -13.20 13.10
C TYR A 114 3.26 -11.83 12.55
N TYR A 115 4.08 -11.80 11.50
CA TYR A 115 4.40 -10.56 10.79
C TYR A 115 3.81 -10.63 9.39
N TYR A 116 2.78 -9.83 9.13
CA TYR A 116 2.10 -9.71 7.85
C TYR A 116 2.59 -8.49 7.08
N ILE A 117 2.91 -8.68 5.79
CA ILE A 117 3.44 -7.61 4.93
C ILE A 117 4.66 -6.97 5.61
N PRO A 118 5.77 -7.73 5.80
CA PRO A 118 6.95 -7.19 6.45
C PRO A 118 7.47 -5.97 5.67
N PRO A 119 8.21 -5.06 6.33
CA PRO A 119 8.83 -3.93 5.65
C PRO A 119 9.62 -4.41 4.44
N LYS A 120 9.70 -3.59 3.39
CA LYS A 120 10.35 -3.95 2.13
C LYS A 120 11.88 -4.11 2.24
N LEU A 121 12.33 -5.12 2.99
CA LEU A 121 13.73 -5.32 3.39
C LEU A 121 14.63 -5.69 2.20
N TRP A 122 14.04 -6.24 1.13
CA TRP A 122 14.72 -6.44 -0.16
C TRP A 122 15.26 -5.14 -0.75
N VAL A 123 14.64 -4.01 -0.39
CA VAL A 123 15.05 -2.69 -0.81
C VAL A 123 16.05 -2.05 0.16
N TRP A 124 15.86 -2.22 1.48
CA TRP A 124 16.46 -1.28 2.46
C TRP A 124 17.28 -1.88 3.61
N GLY A 125 17.37 -3.20 3.86
CA GLY A 125 18.09 -3.60 5.07
C GLY A 125 18.30 -5.07 5.38
N LYS A 126 19.40 -5.64 4.89
CA LYS A 126 19.95 -6.93 5.37
C LYS A 126 20.13 -6.99 6.89
N ARG A 127 20.49 -5.87 7.54
CA ARG A 127 20.65 -5.82 9.00
C ARG A 127 19.34 -6.10 9.74
N ARG A 128 18.20 -5.63 9.20
CA ARG A 128 16.87 -5.76 9.81
C ARG A 128 16.29 -7.18 9.69
N ILE A 129 16.84 -8.01 8.79
CA ILE A 129 16.43 -9.41 8.63
C ILE A 129 16.64 -10.18 9.94
N HIS A 130 17.74 -9.92 10.66
CA HIS A 130 18.02 -10.59 11.93
C HIS A 130 16.94 -10.34 12.99
N THR A 131 16.38 -9.12 13.02
CA THR A 131 15.27 -8.80 13.91
C THR A 131 13.96 -9.39 13.41
N LEU A 132 13.72 -9.39 12.10
CA LEU A 132 12.52 -9.99 11.52
C LEU A 132 12.43 -11.51 11.83
N ARG A 133 13.58 -12.22 11.87
CA ARG A 133 13.65 -13.64 12.27
C ARG A 133 13.17 -13.94 13.69
N LEU A 134 12.96 -12.91 14.52
CA LEU A 134 12.36 -13.10 15.85
C LEU A 134 10.84 -13.34 15.75
N ALA A 135 10.19 -13.02 14.64
CA ALA A 135 8.80 -13.39 14.40
C ALA A 135 8.71 -14.90 14.13
N ASP A 136 7.71 -15.57 14.69
CA ASP A 136 7.53 -17.02 14.51
C ASP A 136 7.04 -17.35 13.11
N GLU A 137 6.17 -16.49 12.56
CA GLU A 137 5.61 -16.67 11.23
C GLU A 137 5.63 -15.36 10.46
N ILE A 138 6.05 -15.41 9.19
CA ILE A 138 6.11 -14.23 8.32
C ILE A 138 5.26 -14.50 7.08
N MET A 139 4.29 -13.63 6.85
CA MET A 139 3.36 -13.69 5.73
C MET A 139 3.65 -12.54 4.76
N VAL A 140 4.09 -12.88 3.55
CA VAL A 140 4.43 -11.92 2.50
C VAL A 140 3.31 -11.89 1.45
N ILE A 141 3.18 -10.80 0.70
CA ILE A 141 2.10 -10.63 -0.29
C ILE A 141 2.61 -10.51 -1.73
N PHE A 142 3.92 -10.62 -1.92
CA PHE A 142 4.53 -10.66 -3.24
C PHE A 142 5.38 -11.92 -3.43
N PRO A 143 5.33 -12.54 -4.63
CA PRO A 143 6.02 -13.79 -4.89
C PRO A 143 7.55 -13.65 -4.82
N TRP A 144 8.11 -12.53 -5.26
CA TRP A 144 9.57 -12.30 -5.20
C TRP A 144 10.11 -12.11 -3.77
N GLU A 145 9.24 -11.75 -2.81
CA GLU A 145 9.64 -11.72 -1.39
C GLU A 145 9.98 -13.12 -0.90
N VAL A 146 9.29 -14.15 -1.40
CA VAL A 146 9.55 -15.55 -1.05
C VAL A 146 10.99 -15.92 -1.40
N ASP A 147 11.40 -15.70 -2.64
CA ASP A 147 12.76 -15.99 -3.10
C ASP A 147 13.82 -15.19 -2.32
N PHE A 148 13.52 -13.92 -2.03
CA PHE A 148 14.42 -13.06 -1.26
C PHE A 148 14.63 -13.58 0.17
N TYR A 149 13.54 -13.88 0.89
CA TYR A 149 13.63 -14.32 2.28
C TYR A 149 14.18 -15.74 2.40
N GLN A 150 13.86 -16.65 1.47
CA GLN A 150 14.42 -17.98 1.43
C GLN A 150 15.95 -17.97 1.23
N LYS A 151 16.47 -17.11 0.35
CA LYS A 151 17.93 -16.91 0.17
C LYS A 151 18.62 -16.43 1.45
N GLU A 152 17.91 -15.69 2.28
CA GLU A 152 18.39 -15.21 3.57
C GLU A 152 17.99 -16.18 4.72
N GLY A 153 17.58 -17.41 4.41
CA GLY A 153 17.27 -18.45 5.41
C GLY A 153 16.07 -18.14 6.30
N VAL A 154 15.13 -17.32 5.83
CA VAL A 154 13.90 -16.96 6.52
C VAL A 154 12.72 -17.66 5.86
N LYS A 155 11.99 -18.46 6.65
CA LYS A 155 10.76 -19.10 6.20
C LYS A 155 9.65 -18.05 6.12
N VAL A 156 8.95 -18.01 4.98
CA VAL A 156 7.83 -17.10 4.75
C VAL A 156 6.69 -17.82 4.04
N HIS A 157 5.48 -17.31 4.23
CA HIS A 157 4.23 -17.85 3.68
C HIS A 157 3.65 -16.88 2.66
N TYR A 158 3.27 -17.40 1.50
CA TYR A 158 2.66 -16.64 0.41
C TYR A 158 1.46 -17.41 -0.13
N PHE A 159 0.30 -16.75 -0.12
CA PHE A 159 -0.97 -17.33 -0.59
C PHE A 159 -1.56 -16.56 -1.78
N GLY A 160 -0.83 -15.60 -2.34
CA GLY A 160 -1.32 -14.63 -3.31
C GLY A 160 -1.33 -13.20 -2.74
N ASN A 161 -1.62 -12.22 -3.59
CA ASN A 161 -1.79 -10.84 -3.16
C ASN A 161 -3.27 -10.54 -2.83
N PRO A 162 -3.62 -10.10 -1.60
CA PRO A 162 -5.00 -9.79 -1.21
C PRO A 162 -5.73 -8.83 -2.14
N LEU A 163 -5.00 -7.90 -2.79
CA LEU A 163 -5.59 -6.94 -3.70
C LEU A 163 -6.26 -7.59 -4.92
N VAL A 164 -5.87 -8.82 -5.28
CA VAL A 164 -6.53 -9.55 -6.38
C VAL A 164 -8.01 -9.79 -6.09
N GLU A 165 -8.37 -10.00 -4.82
CA GLU A 165 -9.75 -10.25 -4.37
C GLU A 165 -10.51 -8.95 -4.08
N THR A 166 -9.82 -7.87 -3.67
CA THR A 166 -10.46 -6.59 -3.31
C THR A 166 -10.51 -5.58 -4.45
N CYS A 167 -9.71 -5.80 -5.50
CA CYS A 167 -9.70 -5.00 -6.72
C CYS A 167 -10.10 -5.91 -7.90
N PRO A 168 -11.39 -6.28 -8.05
CA PRO A 168 -11.84 -7.01 -9.23
C PRO A 168 -11.71 -6.15 -10.50
N PRO A 169 -11.52 -6.74 -11.70
CA PRO A 169 -11.49 -5.98 -12.93
C PRO A 169 -12.72 -5.09 -13.08
N ARG A 170 -12.56 -3.86 -13.59
CA ARG A 170 -13.69 -2.96 -13.83
C ARG A 170 -14.68 -3.60 -14.82
N GLU A 171 -15.97 -3.48 -14.56
CA GLU A 171 -17.01 -3.98 -15.46
C GLU A 171 -17.28 -3.01 -16.63
N LYS A 172 -17.02 -1.72 -16.41
CA LYS A 172 -17.30 -0.65 -17.35
C LYS A 172 -16.06 0.19 -17.56
N GLU A 173 -15.89 0.63 -18.80
CA GLU A 173 -14.87 1.58 -19.20
C GLU A 173 -15.56 2.89 -19.55
N GLY A 174 -15.18 3.97 -18.87
CA GLY A 174 -15.61 5.32 -19.21
C GLY A 174 -14.60 6.01 -20.12
N ASP A 175 -14.77 7.31 -20.30
CA ASP A 175 -13.99 8.14 -21.21
C ASP A 175 -12.98 9.06 -20.50
N LYS A 176 -13.04 9.15 -19.16
CA LYS A 176 -12.22 10.08 -18.38
C LYS A 176 -10.79 9.58 -18.18
N ILE A 177 -9.85 10.52 -18.08
CA ILE A 177 -8.47 10.25 -17.65
C ILE A 177 -8.37 10.49 -16.14
N LEU A 178 -8.09 9.43 -15.39
CA LEU A 178 -7.92 9.50 -13.94
C LEU A 178 -6.57 10.11 -13.57
N LEU A 179 -6.57 11.16 -12.76
CA LEU A 179 -5.36 11.77 -12.21
C LEU A 179 -5.24 11.45 -10.73
N LEU A 180 -4.10 10.85 -10.35
CA LEU A 180 -3.80 10.46 -8.98
C LEU A 180 -2.46 11.09 -8.55
N PRO A 181 -2.50 12.21 -7.80
CA PRO A 181 -1.30 12.99 -7.48
C PRO A 181 -0.53 12.45 -6.27
N GLY A 182 -1.04 11.42 -5.61
CA GLY A 182 -0.47 10.83 -4.40
C GLY A 182 -1.27 11.15 -3.15
N SER A 183 -0.88 10.52 -2.05
CA SER A 183 -1.51 10.73 -0.74
C SER A 183 -0.77 11.74 0.11
N ARG A 184 0.52 12.00 -0.18
CA ARG A 184 1.35 12.91 0.60
C ARG A 184 1.39 14.31 -0.01
N LYS A 185 1.40 15.33 0.85
CA LYS A 185 1.55 16.75 0.44
C LYS A 185 2.69 16.97 -0.57
N GLN A 186 3.85 16.36 -0.33
CA GLN A 186 5.02 16.52 -1.21
C GLN A 186 4.82 15.89 -2.59
N GLU A 187 4.14 14.74 -2.66
CA GLU A 187 3.80 14.07 -3.94
C GLU A 187 2.86 14.99 -4.75
N ILE A 188 1.82 15.51 -4.11
CA ILE A 188 0.86 16.43 -4.73
C ILE A 188 1.56 17.68 -5.26
N LEU A 189 2.33 18.37 -4.42
CA LEU A 189 3.05 19.59 -4.82
C LEU A 189 4.05 19.34 -5.94
N SER A 190 4.63 18.13 -6.04
CA SER A 190 5.62 17.80 -7.06
C SER A 190 5.03 17.60 -8.46
N ILE A 191 3.76 17.17 -8.55
CA ILE A 191 3.14 16.75 -9.80
C ILE A 191 2.02 17.68 -10.27
N VAL A 192 1.43 18.46 -9.36
CA VAL A 192 0.22 19.24 -9.66
C VAL A 192 0.38 20.20 -10.83
N GLN A 193 1.56 20.81 -11.02
CA GLN A 193 1.82 21.68 -12.17
C GLN A 193 1.75 20.91 -13.49
N VAL A 194 2.27 19.68 -13.53
CA VAL A 194 2.22 18.83 -14.72
C VAL A 194 0.79 18.44 -15.06
N TYR A 195 -0.02 18.13 -14.05
CA TYR A 195 -1.45 17.84 -14.24
C TYR A 195 -2.22 19.06 -14.73
N GLN A 196 -1.94 20.24 -14.17
CA GLN A 196 -2.54 21.49 -14.63
C GLN A 196 -2.24 21.76 -16.10
N ASP A 197 -0.99 21.58 -16.51
CA ASP A 197 -0.55 21.81 -17.88
C ASP A 197 -1.12 20.76 -18.85
N LEU A 198 -1.25 19.49 -18.40
CA LEU A 198 -1.90 18.42 -19.15
C LEU A 198 -3.38 18.73 -19.42
N ILE A 199 -4.13 19.12 -18.38
CA ILE A 199 -5.54 19.48 -18.51
C ILE A 199 -5.73 20.66 -19.46
N ARG A 200 -4.90 21.71 -19.31
CA ARG A 200 -4.96 22.92 -20.15
C ARG A 200 -4.68 22.64 -21.63
N ARG A 201 -3.76 21.72 -21.92
CA ARG A 201 -3.37 21.37 -23.30
C ARG A 201 -4.36 20.45 -24.02
N ASN A 202 -5.24 19.78 -23.29
CA ASN A 202 -6.18 18.78 -23.83
C ASN A 202 -7.63 19.15 -23.46
N PRO A 203 -8.16 20.31 -23.91
CA PRO A 203 -9.52 20.75 -23.58
C PRO A 203 -10.62 19.82 -24.10
N GLU A 204 -10.32 18.98 -25.09
CA GLU A 204 -11.20 17.97 -25.67
C GLU A 204 -11.35 16.71 -24.81
N LYS A 205 -10.48 16.51 -23.82
CA LYS A 205 -10.49 15.34 -22.93
C LYS A 205 -11.12 15.66 -21.59
N CYS A 206 -11.81 14.68 -21.01
CA CYS A 206 -12.36 14.77 -19.66
C CYS A 206 -11.38 14.17 -18.64
N PHE A 207 -11.12 14.89 -17.55
CA PHE A 207 -10.23 14.46 -16.48
C PHE A 207 -11.01 14.25 -15.18
N LEU A 208 -10.57 13.29 -14.39
CA LEU A 208 -11.08 13.04 -13.03
C LEU A 208 -9.90 13.04 -12.07
N LEU A 209 -9.80 14.05 -11.21
CA LEU A 209 -8.79 14.14 -10.16
C LEU A 209 -9.32 13.55 -8.85
N LYS A 210 -8.73 12.43 -8.43
CA LYS A 210 -9.04 11.81 -7.14
C LYS A 210 -8.00 12.23 -6.11
N LEU A 211 -8.46 12.89 -5.04
CA LEU A 211 -7.64 13.21 -3.88
C LEU A 211 -7.93 12.23 -2.72
N VAL A 212 -6.98 12.14 -1.78
CA VAL A 212 -7.11 11.29 -0.59
C VAL A 212 -8.24 11.76 0.33
N ASN A 213 -8.34 13.07 0.54
CA ASN A 213 -9.36 13.70 1.37
C ASN A 213 -9.61 15.14 0.89
N GLN A 214 -10.58 15.82 1.52
CA GLN A 214 -10.91 17.19 1.15
C GLN A 214 -9.81 18.20 1.52
N GLU A 215 -9.04 17.95 2.58
CA GLU A 215 -7.94 18.83 3.02
C GLU A 215 -6.83 18.97 1.97
N ALA A 216 -6.61 17.92 1.17
CA ALA A 216 -5.64 17.93 0.08
C ALA A 216 -5.92 19.00 -1.00
N LEU A 217 -7.15 19.55 -1.06
CA LEU A 217 -7.48 20.71 -1.90
C LEU A 217 -6.61 21.92 -1.60
N ALA A 218 -6.17 22.09 -0.35
CA ALA A 218 -5.32 23.20 0.07
C ALA A 218 -3.94 23.18 -0.62
N TYR A 219 -3.55 22.05 -1.24
CA TYR A 219 -2.29 21.90 -1.95
C TYR A 219 -2.41 22.09 -3.46
N LEU A 220 -3.63 22.25 -3.99
CA LEU A 220 -3.85 22.49 -5.41
C LEU A 220 -3.81 24.00 -5.73
N PRO A 221 -3.28 24.39 -6.90
CA PRO A 221 -3.46 25.73 -7.45
C PRO A 221 -4.94 26.08 -7.57
N LYS A 222 -5.30 27.35 -7.32
CA LYS A 222 -6.71 27.79 -7.34
C LYS A 222 -7.34 27.59 -8.72
N GLU A 223 -6.54 27.78 -9.77
CA GLU A 223 -6.95 27.68 -11.17
C GLU A 223 -7.38 26.25 -11.55
N MET A 224 -7.03 25.23 -10.76
CA MET A 224 -7.51 23.86 -10.98
C MET A 224 -9.03 23.78 -10.95
N LYS A 225 -9.70 24.66 -10.19
CA LYS A 225 -11.17 24.70 -10.09
C LYS A 225 -11.84 25.33 -11.30
N ASP A 226 -11.08 26.05 -12.13
CA ASP A 226 -11.60 26.81 -13.26
C ASP A 226 -11.66 25.96 -14.56
N PHE A 227 -11.08 24.75 -14.55
CA PHE A 227 -11.15 23.84 -15.69
C PHE A 227 -12.53 23.18 -15.79
N SER A 228 -13.26 23.50 -16.86
CA SER A 228 -14.57 22.89 -17.15
C SER A 228 -14.49 21.40 -17.50
N ASN A 229 -13.31 20.92 -17.92
CA ASN A 229 -13.06 19.53 -18.27
C ASN A 229 -12.43 18.71 -17.11
N LEU A 230 -12.46 19.23 -15.87
CA LEU A 230 -11.95 18.54 -14.69
C LEU A 230 -13.05 18.28 -13.65
N GLU A 231 -13.30 17.01 -13.36
CA GLU A 231 -14.06 16.60 -12.17
C GLU A 231 -13.10 16.31 -11.01
N MET A 232 -13.45 16.75 -9.80
CA MET A 232 -12.70 16.42 -8.58
C MET A 232 -13.54 15.53 -7.66
N VAL A 233 -12.93 14.46 -7.14
CA VAL A 233 -13.56 13.55 -6.17
C VAL A 233 -12.66 13.33 -4.96
N PHE A 234 -13.29 13.14 -3.81
CA PHE A 234 -12.65 12.93 -2.51
C PHE A 234 -13.28 11.70 -1.86
N GLU A 235 -12.49 10.93 -1.12
CA GLU A 235 -12.98 9.84 -0.23
C GLU A 235 -13.85 8.78 -0.94
N LYS A 236 -13.86 8.75 -2.27
CA LYS A 236 -14.50 7.69 -3.06
C LYS A 236 -13.57 6.50 -3.19
N GLU A 237 -14.15 5.30 -3.17
CA GLU A 237 -13.42 4.06 -3.43
C GLU A 237 -12.85 4.07 -4.85
N LEU A 238 -11.60 3.60 -5.00
CA LEU A 238 -10.95 3.56 -6.31
C LEU A 238 -11.72 2.69 -7.31
N THR A 239 -12.26 1.55 -6.85
CA THR A 239 -13.13 0.63 -7.59
C THR A 239 -14.30 1.33 -8.29
N LYS A 240 -14.89 2.36 -7.66
CA LYS A 240 -15.99 3.15 -8.22
C LYS A 240 -15.54 4.31 -9.09
N VAL A 241 -14.37 4.86 -8.81
CA VAL A 241 -13.80 5.92 -9.64
C VAL A 241 -13.39 5.39 -11.01
N VAL A 242 -12.76 4.21 -11.05
CA VAL A 242 -12.23 3.64 -12.30
C VAL A 242 -13.30 3.23 -13.31
N GLU A 243 -14.54 2.97 -12.88
CA GLU A 243 -15.68 2.65 -13.77
C GLU A 243 -15.98 3.76 -14.78
N ASN A 244 -15.58 5.01 -14.48
CA ASN A 244 -15.78 6.17 -15.35
C ASN A 244 -14.52 6.56 -16.15
N CYS A 245 -13.45 5.77 -16.05
CA CYS A 245 -12.14 6.15 -16.59
C CYS A 245 -11.70 5.17 -17.68
N SER A 246 -11.05 5.67 -18.73
CA SER A 246 -10.40 4.87 -19.77
C SER A 246 -9.01 4.43 -19.33
N CYS A 247 -8.24 5.36 -18.81
CA CYS A 247 -6.86 5.18 -18.34
C CYS A 247 -6.56 6.10 -17.14
N ALA A 248 -5.35 5.99 -16.59
CA ALA A 248 -4.90 6.80 -15.47
C ALA A 248 -3.50 7.40 -15.66
N VAL A 249 -3.23 8.49 -14.96
CA VAL A 249 -1.89 9.02 -14.69
C VAL A 249 -1.73 9.06 -13.17
N ALA A 250 -0.79 8.27 -12.64
CA ALA A 250 -0.67 8.07 -11.21
C ALA A 250 0.78 8.16 -10.74
N VAL A 251 0.99 8.78 -9.57
CA VAL A 251 2.29 8.68 -8.92
C VAL A 251 2.60 7.25 -8.49
N SER A 252 3.87 6.85 -8.56
CA SER A 252 4.29 5.50 -8.15
C SER A 252 3.93 5.20 -6.68
N GLY A 253 3.26 4.08 -6.46
CA GLY A 253 2.80 3.62 -5.14
C GLY A 253 1.88 2.40 -5.24
N THR A 254 1.28 1.98 -4.12
CA THR A 254 0.32 0.85 -4.07
C THR A 254 -0.83 1.03 -5.05
N VAL A 255 -1.27 2.28 -5.26
CA VAL A 255 -2.34 2.61 -6.20
C VAL A 255 -2.08 2.14 -7.63
N THR A 256 -0.81 2.08 -8.06
CA THR A 256 -0.46 1.56 -9.39
C THR A 256 -0.77 0.07 -9.51
N LEU A 257 -0.58 -0.70 -8.44
CA LEU A 257 -0.97 -2.11 -8.43
C LEU A 257 -2.48 -2.28 -8.39
N GLU A 258 -3.18 -1.48 -7.60
CA GLU A 258 -4.64 -1.49 -7.59
C GLU A 258 -5.20 -1.20 -8.99
N LEU A 259 -4.69 -0.17 -9.67
CA LEU A 259 -5.10 0.16 -11.05
C LEU A 259 -4.82 -0.98 -12.03
N ALA A 260 -3.66 -1.64 -11.92
CA ALA A 260 -3.35 -2.78 -12.77
C ALA A 260 -4.33 -3.94 -12.55
N LEU A 261 -4.71 -4.21 -11.30
CA LEU A 261 -5.70 -5.25 -10.97
C LEU A 261 -7.11 -4.83 -11.39
N LEU A 262 -7.47 -3.55 -11.30
CA LEU A 262 -8.76 -3.02 -11.75
C LEU A 262 -8.89 -2.96 -13.29
N ASP A 263 -7.93 -3.49 -14.05
CA ASP A 263 -7.84 -3.42 -15.51
C ASP A 263 -7.82 -1.98 -16.05
N VAL A 264 -7.09 -1.08 -15.37
CA VAL A 264 -6.89 0.32 -15.81
C VAL A 264 -5.46 0.55 -16.30
N PRO A 265 -5.26 0.75 -17.62
CA PRO A 265 -3.97 1.17 -18.16
C PRO A 265 -3.53 2.49 -17.54
N THR A 266 -2.28 2.56 -17.09
CA THR A 266 -1.79 3.68 -16.28
C THR A 266 -0.44 4.17 -16.78
N VAL A 267 -0.26 5.48 -16.89
CA VAL A 267 1.04 6.14 -16.99
C VAL A 267 1.55 6.45 -15.59
N VAL A 268 2.67 5.86 -15.22
CA VAL A 268 3.26 6.08 -13.90
C VAL A 268 4.17 7.31 -13.96
N VAL A 269 3.93 8.28 -13.08
CA VAL A 269 4.71 9.50 -13.00
C VAL A 269 5.45 9.59 -11.67
N TYR A 270 6.63 10.19 -11.64
CA TYR A 270 7.31 10.43 -10.36
C TYR A 270 8.22 11.65 -10.41
N LYS A 271 7.99 12.60 -9.49
CA LYS A 271 8.86 13.75 -9.23
C LYS A 271 9.21 13.80 -7.75
N THR A 272 10.47 14.09 -7.45
CA THR A 272 10.94 14.25 -6.06
C THR A 272 11.90 15.43 -5.99
N SER A 273 12.21 15.93 -4.79
CA SER A 273 13.35 16.82 -4.65
C SER A 273 14.62 16.03 -4.96
N ILE A 274 15.57 16.67 -5.67
CA ILE A 274 16.74 16.08 -6.36
C ILE A 274 17.71 15.25 -5.46
N PHE A 275 17.38 15.00 -4.18
CA PHE A 275 18.29 14.46 -3.17
C PHE A 275 17.92 13.11 -2.53
N ASN A 276 17.03 12.29 -3.10
CA ASN A 276 16.91 10.91 -2.62
C ASN A 276 17.93 9.97 -3.31
N TYR A 277 19.20 10.04 -2.88
CA TYR A 277 20.28 9.09 -3.23
C TYR A 277 19.81 7.62 -3.17
N PHE A 278 18.93 7.33 -2.21
CA PHE A 278 18.28 6.04 -2.00
C PHE A 278 17.34 5.61 -3.13
N ILE A 279 16.54 6.53 -3.69
CA ILE A 279 15.65 6.26 -4.83
C ILE A 279 16.46 6.08 -6.10
N ALA A 280 17.49 6.92 -6.32
CA ALA A 280 18.40 6.77 -7.46
C ALA A 280 19.14 5.41 -7.42
N LYS A 281 19.62 4.98 -6.24
CA LYS A 281 20.26 3.68 -6.07
C LYS A 281 19.30 2.49 -6.25
N TYR A 282 18.03 2.67 -5.89
CA TYR A 282 16.98 1.67 -6.12
C TYR A 282 16.64 1.54 -7.60
N LEU A 283 16.39 2.67 -8.27
CA LEU A 283 16.16 2.74 -9.72
C LEU A 283 17.28 2.06 -10.51
N LEU A 284 18.54 2.35 -10.16
CA LEU A 284 19.71 1.73 -10.79
C LEU A 284 19.84 0.22 -10.55
N LYS A 285 19.18 -0.33 -9.52
CA LYS A 285 19.32 -1.74 -9.13
C LYS A 285 18.15 -2.62 -9.58
N VAL A 286 16.94 -2.07 -9.68
CA VAL A 286 15.71 -2.84 -9.92
C VAL A 286 15.10 -2.52 -11.30
N GLY A 287 15.54 -1.45 -11.97
CA GLY A 287 15.07 -1.04 -13.29
C GLY A 287 13.70 -0.36 -13.29
N TYR A 288 12.79 -0.80 -12.42
CA TYR A 288 11.42 -0.30 -12.31
C TYR A 288 11.06 0.19 -10.90
N ILE A 289 10.12 1.15 -10.82
CA ILE A 289 9.62 1.68 -9.52
C ILE A 289 8.18 1.30 -9.20
N SER A 290 7.35 1.04 -10.19
CA SER A 290 5.96 0.66 -9.98
C SER A 290 5.85 -0.83 -9.64
N LEU A 291 4.91 -1.15 -8.76
CA LEU A 291 4.69 -2.54 -8.36
C LEU A 291 4.30 -3.47 -9.52
N PRO A 292 3.46 -3.05 -10.50
CA PRO A 292 3.18 -3.86 -11.68
C PRO A 292 4.43 -4.23 -12.48
N ASN A 293 5.31 -3.27 -12.75
CA ASN A 293 6.53 -3.51 -13.51
C ASN A 293 7.52 -4.40 -12.74
N ILE A 294 7.68 -4.15 -11.44
CA ILE A 294 8.49 -5.02 -10.56
C ILE A 294 7.93 -6.45 -10.53
N SER A 295 6.60 -6.60 -10.60
CA SER A 295 5.96 -7.92 -10.50
C SER A 295 6.26 -8.85 -11.67
N LEU A 296 6.39 -8.27 -12.87
CA LEU A 296 6.67 -9.02 -14.11
C LEU A 296 8.11 -8.87 -14.60
N GLU A 297 8.92 -8.04 -13.94
CA GLU A 297 10.27 -7.68 -14.38
C GLU A 297 10.32 -7.14 -15.83
N GLU A 298 9.23 -6.48 -16.24
CA GLU A 298 9.07 -5.85 -17.54
C GLU A 298 8.26 -4.54 -17.43
N GLU A 299 8.26 -3.74 -18.49
CA GLU A 299 7.48 -2.52 -18.53
C GLU A 299 5.99 -2.83 -18.74
N VAL A 300 5.26 -3.05 -17.65
CA VAL A 300 3.80 -3.17 -17.66
C VAL A 300 3.16 -1.83 -17.95
N PHE A 301 3.58 -0.80 -17.21
CA PHE A 301 3.21 0.60 -17.34
C PHE A 301 4.41 1.45 -17.77
N PRO A 302 4.21 2.50 -18.59
CA PRO A 302 5.27 3.44 -18.88
C PRO A 302 5.60 4.24 -17.62
N GLU A 303 6.88 4.35 -17.28
CA GLU A 303 7.37 5.06 -16.09
C GLU A 303 8.09 6.35 -16.48
N LEU A 304 7.45 7.49 -16.25
CA LEU A 304 7.97 8.82 -16.55
C LEU A 304 8.54 9.46 -15.28
N ILE A 305 9.87 9.47 -15.17
CA ILE A 305 10.58 9.80 -13.93
C ILE A 305 11.37 11.10 -14.08
N GLN A 306 11.27 11.98 -13.07
CA GLN A 306 11.97 13.26 -12.99
C GLN A 306 11.78 14.14 -14.25
N LYS A 307 12.78 14.20 -15.14
CA LYS A 307 12.76 15.03 -16.35
C LYS A 307 11.78 14.46 -17.39
N ASP A 308 11.63 13.14 -17.42
CA ASP A 308 10.72 12.47 -18.35
C ASP A 308 9.26 12.65 -17.92
N CYS A 309 9.02 13.01 -16.66
CA CYS A 309 7.72 13.44 -16.16
C CYS A 309 7.39 14.86 -16.65
N ASN A 310 6.95 14.96 -17.90
CA ASN A 310 6.48 16.20 -18.51
C ASN A 310 5.24 15.92 -19.36
N VAL A 311 4.50 16.97 -19.69
CA VAL A 311 3.20 16.85 -20.36
C VAL A 311 3.30 16.14 -21.71
N VAL A 312 4.34 16.45 -22.50
CA VAL A 312 4.52 15.86 -23.83
C VAL A 312 4.69 14.34 -23.74
N ASN A 313 5.54 13.87 -22.81
CA ASN A 313 5.74 12.44 -22.62
C ASN A 313 4.49 11.75 -22.07
N ILE A 314 3.74 12.40 -21.17
CA ILE A 314 2.48 11.86 -20.66
C ILE A 314 1.47 11.73 -21.81
N GLU A 315 1.30 12.75 -22.65
CA GLU A 315 0.43 12.71 -23.83
C GLU A 315 0.80 11.58 -24.78
N ASN A 316 2.10 11.39 -25.06
CA ASN A 316 2.59 10.30 -25.90
C ASN A 316 2.26 8.92 -25.31
N SER A 317 2.49 8.72 -24.00
CA SER A 317 2.15 7.46 -23.34
C SER A 317 0.64 7.20 -23.31
N LEU A 318 -0.19 8.24 -23.10
CA LEU A 318 -1.65 8.12 -23.15
C LEU A 318 -2.13 7.73 -24.56
N GLN A 319 -1.53 8.32 -25.59
CA GLN A 319 -1.85 7.97 -26.98
C GLN A 319 -1.43 6.53 -27.32
N GLU A 320 -0.30 6.06 -26.80
CA GLU A 320 0.09 4.65 -26.95
C GLU A 320 -0.88 3.70 -26.24
N ILE A 321 -1.38 4.10 -25.07
CA ILE A 321 -2.45 3.37 -24.36
C ILE A 321 -3.68 3.20 -25.24
N GLU A 322 -4.16 4.32 -25.79
CA GLU A 322 -5.34 4.36 -26.65
C GLU A 322 -5.17 3.55 -27.94
N ASN A 323 -3.99 3.58 -28.55
CA ASN A 323 -3.72 2.92 -29.83
C ASN A 323 -3.51 1.40 -29.73
N LYS A 324 -3.21 0.86 -28.54
CA LYS A 324 -2.83 -0.56 -28.37
C LYS A 324 -3.64 -1.26 -27.25
N PRO A 325 -4.98 -1.19 -27.22
CA PRO A 325 -5.79 -1.65 -26.09
C PRO A 325 -5.57 -3.13 -25.75
N GLU A 326 -5.41 -3.99 -26.75
CA GLU A 326 -5.19 -5.43 -26.55
C GLU A 326 -3.82 -5.76 -25.92
N LEU A 327 -2.79 -4.94 -26.18
CA LEU A 327 -1.49 -5.09 -25.52
C LEU A 327 -1.62 -4.80 -24.02
N TRP A 328 -2.32 -3.74 -23.65
CA TRP A 328 -2.50 -3.35 -22.25
C TRP A 328 -3.33 -4.38 -21.49
N LYS A 329 -4.45 -4.84 -22.06
CA LYS A 329 -5.24 -5.94 -21.47
C LYS A 329 -4.39 -7.18 -21.20
N LYS A 330 -3.54 -7.57 -22.15
CA LYS A 330 -2.63 -8.71 -21.97
C LYS A 330 -1.65 -8.50 -20.82
N LYS A 331 -1.01 -7.33 -20.75
CA LYS A 331 -0.06 -6.98 -19.67
C LYS A 331 -0.73 -6.96 -18.30
N LEU A 332 -1.91 -6.35 -18.19
CA LEU A 332 -2.66 -6.26 -16.93
C LEU A 332 -3.13 -7.63 -16.45
N ARG A 333 -3.62 -8.46 -17.37
CA ARG A 333 -3.97 -9.85 -17.08
C ARG A 333 -2.76 -10.64 -16.55
N ALA A 334 -1.58 -10.46 -17.14
CA ALA A 334 -0.37 -11.13 -16.68
C ALA A 334 0.01 -10.72 -15.24
N VAL A 335 -0.16 -9.44 -14.86
CA VAL A 335 0.03 -8.99 -13.47
C VAL A 335 -0.94 -9.68 -12.53
N ARG A 336 -2.22 -9.73 -12.89
CA ARG A 336 -3.25 -10.43 -12.10
C ARG A 336 -2.91 -11.90 -11.94
N GLU A 337 -2.57 -12.60 -13.02
CA GLU A 337 -2.23 -14.03 -12.99
C GLU A 337 -1.00 -14.30 -12.11
N LYS A 338 0.03 -13.46 -12.19
CA LYS A 338 1.25 -13.56 -11.36
C LYS A 338 0.97 -13.45 -9.87
N LEU A 339 -0.01 -12.63 -9.48
CA LEU A 339 -0.33 -12.32 -8.09
C LEU A 339 -1.53 -13.11 -7.54
N SER A 340 -2.18 -13.91 -8.39
CA SER A 340 -3.38 -14.66 -8.03
C SER A 340 -3.09 -15.80 -7.05
N GLY A 341 -4.14 -16.23 -6.38
CA GLY A 341 -4.15 -17.36 -5.46
C GLY A 341 -5.59 -17.83 -5.24
N VAL A 342 -5.78 -18.81 -4.35
CA VAL A 342 -7.10 -19.39 -4.08
C VAL A 342 -7.56 -18.98 -2.70
N ARG A 343 -8.63 -18.18 -2.60
CA ARG A 343 -9.18 -17.69 -1.32
C ARG A 343 -8.07 -17.04 -0.47
N ILE A 344 -7.38 -16.08 -1.06
CA ILE A 344 -6.11 -15.49 -0.58
C ILE A 344 -6.26 -14.96 0.84
N ILE A 345 -7.24 -14.06 1.06
CA ILE A 345 -7.47 -13.45 2.38
C ILE A 345 -7.86 -14.52 3.40
N GLU A 346 -8.64 -15.52 2.97
CA GLU A 346 -9.04 -16.64 3.81
C GLU A 346 -7.86 -17.52 4.21
N GLN A 347 -6.89 -17.76 3.32
CA GLN A 347 -5.71 -18.54 3.64
C GLN A 347 -4.81 -17.82 4.65
N TYR A 348 -4.57 -16.51 4.49
CA TYR A 348 -3.84 -15.72 5.51
C TYR A 348 -4.57 -15.73 6.86
N ALA A 349 -5.90 -15.57 6.85
CA ALA A 349 -6.70 -15.61 8.07
C ALA A 349 -6.65 -17.00 8.74
N ASN A 350 -6.86 -18.09 7.99
CA ASN A 350 -6.79 -19.44 8.53
C ASN A 350 -5.38 -19.73 9.08
N PHE A 351 -4.33 -19.29 8.38
CA PHE A 351 -2.96 -19.48 8.79
C PHE A 351 -2.64 -18.78 10.12
N LEU A 352 -3.14 -17.55 10.32
CA LEU A 352 -3.02 -16.83 11.60
C LEU A 352 -3.68 -17.60 12.76
N LEU A 353 -4.81 -18.25 12.50
CA LEU A 353 -5.63 -18.89 13.54
C LEU A 353 -5.21 -20.34 13.81
N GLU A 354 -4.84 -21.08 12.78
CA GLU A 354 -4.58 -22.52 12.84
C GLU A 354 -3.08 -22.85 12.79
N GLY A 355 -2.23 -21.96 12.26
CA GLY A 355 -0.81 -22.24 11.98
C GLY A 355 -0.61 -23.06 10.69
N GLU A 356 0.59 -23.62 10.53
CA GLU A 356 0.82 -24.67 9.51
C GLU A 356 0.08 -25.96 9.91
N LYS A 357 -0.60 -26.57 8.94
CA LYS A 357 -1.23 -27.88 9.10
C LYS A 357 -0.26 -29.02 8.86
#